data_AF-A0A0R2G2R8-F1
#
_entry.id   AF-A0A0R2G2R8-F1
#
_cell.length_a   1.000
_cell.length_b   1.000
_cell.length_c   1.000
_cell.angle_alpha   90.00
_cell.angle_beta   90.00
_cell.angle_gamma   90.00
#
_symmetry.space_group_name_H-M   'P 1'
#
loop_
_entity.id
_entity.type
_entity.pdbx_description
1 polymer ?
#
loop_
_entity_poly.entity_id
_entity_poly.type
_entity_poly.pdbx_seq_one_letter_code
_entity_poly.pdbx_strand_id
1 'polypeptide(L)'
;MTKQPVDIRVVTEVTGEPRIVDYSQRVIVQYSNKDQEILYRVYDRSDEEQPFVAFTETGTVDTVEERMSCTNNPVKFAYLTYLGLADDSEQLLWHQIVAYVDAHQEQFFDADGDIDYGMKLTQADIAQILQG
;
A
#
# COMPACT_ATOMS: atom_id res chain seq x y z
N MET A 1 13.71 18.17 -4.94
CA MET A 1 13.71 16.74 -4.57
C MET A 1 14.72 16.51 -3.46
N THR A 2 14.27 16.51 -2.21
CA THR A 2 15.04 16.03 -1.07
C THR A 2 15.20 14.51 -1.25
N LYS A 3 16.43 14.01 -1.36
CA LYS A 3 16.66 12.56 -1.37
C LYS A 3 16.21 12.04 0.00
N GLN A 4 15.30 11.07 0.01
CA GLN A 4 14.99 10.32 1.23
C GLN A 4 16.31 9.75 1.79
N PRO A 5 16.52 9.78 3.11
CA PRO A 5 17.69 9.16 3.71
C PRO A 5 17.64 7.65 3.45
N VAL A 6 18.76 7.11 3.00
CA VAL A 6 18.95 5.67 2.78
C VAL A 6 18.96 4.97 4.14
N ASP A 7 18.23 3.86 4.28
CA ASP A 7 18.15 3.05 5.51
C ASP A 7 18.52 1.60 5.18
N ILE A 8 19.80 1.24 5.33
CA ILE A 8 20.28 -0.09 4.98
C ILE A 8 20.08 -1.07 6.14
N ARG A 9 19.37 -2.17 5.88
CA ARG A 9 19.11 -3.23 6.88
C ARG A 9 19.36 -4.62 6.32
N VAL A 10 19.65 -5.55 7.22
CA VAL A 10 19.58 -7.00 6.92
C VAL A 10 18.18 -7.47 7.29
N VAL A 11 17.48 -8.08 6.34
CA VAL A 11 16.16 -8.69 6.52
C VAL A 11 16.23 -10.17 6.18
N THR A 12 15.30 -10.96 6.73
CA THR A 12 15.11 -12.36 6.32
C THR A 12 14.00 -12.38 5.28
N GLU A 13 14.33 -12.77 4.06
CA GLU A 13 13.36 -12.96 2.98
C GLU A 13 12.34 -14.03 3.38
N VAL A 14 11.15 -14.01 2.78
CA VAL A 14 10.10 -15.02 2.98
C VAL A 14 10.56 -16.47 2.72
N THR A 15 11.63 -16.66 1.95
CA THR A 15 12.29 -17.95 1.69
C THR A 15 13.23 -18.41 2.82
N GLY A 16 13.54 -17.51 3.78
CA GLY A 16 14.47 -17.72 4.89
C GLY A 16 15.89 -17.20 4.62
N GLU A 17 16.17 -16.66 3.43
CA GLU A 17 17.50 -16.15 3.09
C GLU A 17 17.74 -14.73 3.63
N PRO A 18 18.92 -14.43 4.21
CA PRO A 18 19.26 -13.08 4.61
C PRO A 18 19.57 -12.21 3.37
N ARG A 19 19.00 -11.00 3.34
CA ARG A 19 19.20 -10.01 2.26
C ARG A 19 19.53 -8.64 2.84
N ILE A 20 20.37 -7.88 2.15
CA ILE A 20 20.66 -6.48 2.49
C ILE A 20 19.78 -5.58 1.62
N VAL A 21 18.96 -4.73 2.24
CA VAL A 21 17.98 -3.90 1.54
C VAL A 21 18.06 -2.43 1.96
N ASP A 22 17.68 -1.52 1.06
CA ASP A 22 17.34 -0.14 1.43
C ASP A 22 15.88 -0.09 1.89
N TYR A 23 15.71 -0.21 3.20
CA TYR A 23 14.44 -0.26 3.91
C TYR A 23 13.61 1.04 3.76
N SER A 24 14.25 2.16 3.38
CA SER A 24 13.55 3.41 3.08
C SER A 24 12.66 3.31 1.83
N GLN A 25 12.98 2.37 0.93
CA GLN A 25 12.27 2.13 -0.33
C GLN A 25 11.20 1.04 -0.23
N ARG A 26 10.92 0.53 0.98
CA ARG A 26 9.94 -0.53 1.16
C ARG A 26 8.54 -0.02 0.84
N VAL A 27 7.71 -0.91 0.34
CA VAL A 27 6.27 -0.68 0.21
C VAL A 27 5.52 -1.84 0.86
N ILE A 28 4.40 -1.53 1.49
CA ILE A 28 3.52 -2.56 2.05
C ILE A 28 2.82 -3.27 0.89
N VAL A 29 2.92 -4.59 0.86
CA VAL A 29 2.21 -5.43 -0.10
C VAL A 29 0.83 -5.76 0.46
N GLN A 30 0.82 -6.24 1.70
CA GLN A 30 -0.32 -6.68 2.47
C GLN A 30 0.01 -6.54 3.96
N TYR A 31 -1.01 -6.44 4.80
CA TYR A 31 -0.88 -6.50 6.25
C TYR A 31 -2.10 -7.23 6.84
N SER A 32 -1.96 -7.66 8.09
CA SER A 32 -3.07 -7.93 8.99
C SER A 32 -2.74 -7.34 10.35
N ASN A 33 -3.50 -6.33 10.76
CA ASN A 33 -3.45 -5.74 12.09
C ASN A 33 -3.90 -6.73 13.15
N LYS A 34 -4.86 -7.60 12.82
CA LYS A 34 -5.33 -8.67 13.70
C LYS A 34 -4.21 -9.64 14.06
N ASP A 35 -3.46 -10.10 13.06
CA ASP A 35 -2.36 -11.04 13.26
C ASP A 35 -1.01 -10.34 13.52
N GLN A 36 -1.01 -9.00 13.53
CA GLN A 36 0.17 -8.14 13.67
C GLN A 36 1.28 -8.47 12.68
N GLU A 37 0.92 -8.70 11.42
CA GLU A 37 1.86 -9.05 10.36
C GLU A 37 1.83 -8.01 9.23
N ILE A 38 3.00 -7.55 8.80
CA ILE A 38 3.15 -6.68 7.64
C ILE A 38 4.09 -7.33 6.64
N LEU A 39 3.59 -7.58 5.43
CA LEU A 39 4.39 -8.03 4.30
C LEU A 39 4.90 -6.82 3.52
N TYR A 40 6.21 -6.63 3.54
CA TYR A 40 6.89 -5.62 2.75
C TYR A 40 7.50 -6.22 1.48
N ARG A 41 7.71 -5.36 0.49
CA ARG A 41 8.67 -5.59 -0.60
C ARG A 41 9.59 -4.39 -0.73
N VAL A 42 10.86 -4.63 -1.03
CA VAL A 42 11.84 -3.61 -1.43
C VAL A 42 12.39 -3.99 -2.80
N TYR A 43 12.57 -3.01 -3.68
CA TYR A 43 13.20 -3.24 -4.98
C TYR A 43 14.68 -3.54 -4.79
N ASP A 44 15.13 -4.72 -5.21
CA ASP A 44 16.54 -5.08 -5.23
C ASP A 44 17.11 -4.76 -6.61
N ARG A 45 17.96 -3.74 -6.68
CA ARG A 45 18.61 -3.33 -7.93
C ARG A 45 19.77 -4.22 -8.33
N SER A 46 20.18 -5.16 -7.47
CA SER A 46 21.32 -6.04 -7.69
C SER A 46 20.94 -7.39 -8.33
N ASP A 47 19.65 -7.72 -8.33
CA ASP A 47 19.11 -8.97 -8.89
C ASP A 47 18.17 -8.66 -10.06
N GLU A 48 18.62 -8.94 -11.29
CA GLU A 48 17.84 -8.71 -12.51
C GLU A 48 16.73 -9.75 -12.72
N GLU A 49 16.85 -10.94 -12.10
CA GLU A 49 15.88 -12.03 -12.24
C GLU A 49 14.76 -11.91 -11.21
N GLN A 50 15.10 -11.53 -9.99
CA GLN A 50 14.17 -11.27 -8.91
C GLN A 50 14.36 -9.83 -8.38
N PRO A 51 13.76 -8.82 -9.04
CA PRO A 51 14.03 -7.42 -8.77
C PRO A 51 13.40 -6.90 -7.46
N PHE A 52 12.98 -7.79 -6.56
CA PHE A 52 12.44 -7.44 -5.27
C PHE A 52 12.71 -8.51 -4.22
N VAL A 53 12.97 -8.05 -2.99
CA VAL A 53 13.02 -8.86 -1.78
C VAL A 53 11.72 -8.66 -1.02
N ALA A 54 11.01 -9.75 -0.72
CA ALA A 54 9.82 -9.75 0.12
C ALA A 54 10.14 -10.30 1.51
N PHE A 55 9.66 -9.65 2.56
CA PHE A 55 9.90 -10.05 3.94
C PHE A 55 8.75 -9.61 4.84
N THR A 56 8.54 -10.32 5.94
CA THR A 56 7.50 -10.01 6.93
C THR A 56 8.10 -9.39 8.19
N GLU A 57 7.34 -8.50 8.82
CA GLU A 57 7.65 -7.95 10.13
C GLU A 57 6.41 -7.95 11.02
N THR A 58 6.63 -8.03 12.34
CA THR A 58 5.55 -7.88 13.32
C THR A 58 5.20 -6.39 13.49
N GLY A 59 3.94 -6.02 13.28
CA GLY A 59 3.47 -4.65 13.45
C GLY A 59 2.02 -4.44 13.00
N THR A 60 1.55 -3.20 13.12
CA THR A 60 0.24 -2.75 12.61
C THR A 60 0.42 -1.57 11.66
N VAL A 61 -0.58 -1.36 10.80
CA VAL A 61 -0.70 -0.20 9.92
C VAL A 61 -1.86 0.64 10.42
N ASP A 62 -1.54 1.80 11.00
CA ASP A 62 -2.52 2.57 11.80
C ASP A 62 -3.17 3.70 11.00
N THR A 63 -2.50 4.24 9.98
CA THR A 63 -3.02 5.35 9.19
C THR A 63 -3.81 4.85 7.98
N VAL A 64 -4.95 5.47 7.70
CA VAL A 64 -5.76 5.15 6.51
C VAL A 64 -4.95 5.28 5.23
N GLU A 65 -4.09 6.30 5.14
CA GLU A 65 -3.23 6.51 3.98
C GLU A 65 -2.27 5.34 3.75
N GLU A 66 -1.61 4.81 4.79
CA GLU A 66 -0.73 3.64 4.65
C GLU A 66 -1.53 2.37 4.31
N ARG A 67 -2.68 2.16 4.95
CA ARG A 67 -3.60 1.05 4.64
C ARG A 67 -4.03 1.09 3.18
N MET A 68 -4.33 2.27 2.67
CA MET A 68 -4.70 2.50 1.27
C MET A 68 -3.53 2.37 0.30
N SER A 69 -2.32 2.70 0.75
CA SER A 69 -1.10 2.65 -0.07
C SER A 69 -0.61 1.22 -0.34
N CYS A 70 -1.15 0.22 0.37
CA CYS A 70 -0.83 -1.18 0.17
C CYS A 70 -0.99 -1.62 -1.29
N THR A 71 -0.06 -2.44 -1.78
CA THR A 71 -0.02 -2.82 -3.20
C THR A 71 -1.30 -3.54 -3.63
N ASN A 72 -1.85 -4.40 -2.77
CA ASN A 72 -3.05 -5.19 -3.08
C ASN A 72 -4.36 -4.51 -2.64
N ASN A 73 -4.40 -3.18 -2.50
CA ASN A 73 -5.60 -2.49 -2.05
C ASN A 73 -6.65 -2.32 -3.18
N PRO A 74 -7.91 -2.79 -3.03
CA PRO A 74 -8.94 -2.67 -4.06
C PRO A 74 -9.30 -1.22 -4.44
N VAL A 75 -9.31 -0.29 -3.46
CA VAL A 75 -9.54 1.15 -3.69
C VAL A 75 -8.43 1.71 -4.58
N LYS A 76 -7.17 1.35 -4.29
CA LYS A 76 -6.01 1.76 -5.09
C LYS A 76 -6.10 1.25 -6.52
N PHE A 77 -6.52 0.01 -6.74
CA PHE A 77 -6.72 -0.52 -8.09
C PHE A 77 -7.84 0.20 -8.85
N ALA A 78 -8.98 0.46 -8.19
CA ALA A 78 -10.08 1.19 -8.78
C ALA A 78 -9.67 2.64 -9.14
N TYR A 79 -8.92 3.30 -8.25
CA TYR A 79 -8.34 4.62 -8.47
C TYR A 79 -7.36 4.63 -9.65
N LEU A 80 -6.41 3.69 -9.71
CA LEU A 80 -5.48 3.58 -10.84
C LEU A 80 -6.20 3.31 -12.17
N THR A 81 -7.28 2.54 -12.14
CA THR A 81 -8.15 2.31 -13.31
C THR A 81 -8.83 3.60 -13.75
N TYR A 82 -9.35 4.38 -12.79
CA TYR A 82 -9.93 5.71 -13.04
C TYR A 82 -8.88 6.69 -13.61
N LEU A 83 -7.66 6.70 -13.07
CA LEU A 83 -6.53 7.50 -13.56
C LEU A 83 -6.03 7.10 -14.95
N GLY A 84 -6.32 5.90 -15.44
CA GLY A 84 -6.06 5.55 -16.85
C GLY A 84 -6.68 6.55 -17.85
N LEU A 85 -7.54 7.45 -17.37
CA LEU A 85 -8.23 8.51 -18.09
C LEU A 85 -7.84 9.94 -17.66
N ALA A 86 -6.99 10.14 -16.64
CA ALA A 86 -6.70 11.46 -16.03
C ALA A 86 -5.25 11.60 -15.51
N ASP A 87 -4.70 12.82 -15.55
CA ASP A 87 -3.43 13.15 -14.89
C ASP A 87 -3.68 13.56 -13.43
N ASP A 88 -3.03 12.89 -12.49
CA ASP A 88 -3.05 13.22 -11.05
C ASP A 88 -1.61 13.20 -10.49
N SER A 89 -0.68 13.80 -11.23
CA SER A 89 0.74 13.91 -10.84
C SER A 89 0.97 14.58 -9.47
N GLU A 90 0.03 15.42 -9.01
CA GLU A 90 0.04 16.03 -7.67
C GLU A 90 -0.74 15.25 -6.61
N GLN A 91 -1.33 14.10 -6.97
CA GLN A 91 -2.10 13.21 -6.07
C GLN A 91 -3.30 13.90 -5.40
N LEU A 92 -3.90 14.91 -6.03
CA LEU A 92 -5.05 15.62 -5.48
C LEU A 92 -6.28 14.71 -5.39
N LEU A 93 -6.52 13.89 -6.43
CA LEU A 93 -7.65 12.96 -6.43
C LEU A 93 -7.39 11.83 -5.43
N TRP A 94 -6.15 11.35 -5.33
CA TRP A 94 -5.77 10.39 -4.30
C TRP A 94 -6.07 10.90 -2.89
N HIS A 95 -5.62 12.12 -2.55
CA HIS A 95 -5.88 12.71 -1.23
C HIS A 95 -7.37 12.87 -0.94
N GLN A 96 -8.19 13.19 -1.95
CA GLN A 96 -9.65 13.25 -1.79
C GLN A 96 -10.25 11.88 -1.48
N ILE A 97 -9.80 10.82 -2.17
CA ILE A 97 -10.25 9.45 -1.91
C ILE A 97 -9.80 9.00 -0.52
N VAL A 98 -8.55 9.29 -0.12
CA VAL A 98 -8.05 9.00 1.23
C VAL A 98 -8.90 9.69 2.29
N ALA A 99 -9.21 10.98 2.12
CA ALA A 99 -10.06 11.72 3.05
C ALA A 99 -11.49 11.16 3.11
N TYR A 100 -12.05 10.71 1.97
CA TYR A 100 -13.35 10.05 1.95
C TYR A 100 -13.32 8.73 2.73
N VAL A 101 -12.34 7.88 2.48
CA VAL A 101 -12.19 6.58 3.18
C VAL A 101 -11.96 6.80 4.67
N ASP A 102 -11.20 7.81 5.07
CA ASP A 102 -10.97 8.15 6.47
C ASP A 102 -12.25 8.56 7.21
N ALA A 103 -13.20 9.20 6.51
CA ALA A 103 -14.52 9.53 7.04
C ALA A 103 -15.53 8.36 7.03
N HIS A 104 -15.23 7.27 6.33
CA HIS A 104 -16.16 6.14 6.11
C HIS A 104 -15.48 4.77 6.32
N GLN A 105 -14.57 4.68 7.30
CA GLN A 105 -13.66 3.55 7.47
C GLN A 105 -14.37 2.19 7.54
N GLU A 106 -15.54 2.11 8.17
CA GLU A 106 -16.31 0.86 8.31
C GLU A 106 -16.80 0.26 6.98
N GLN A 107 -16.74 1.01 5.88
CA GLN A 107 -17.08 0.51 4.54
C GLN A 107 -15.90 -0.17 3.85
N PHE A 108 -14.67 0.11 4.30
CA PHE A 108 -13.43 -0.29 3.61
C PHE A 108 -12.56 -1.21 4.48
N PHE A 109 -12.69 -1.11 5.80
CA PHE A 109 -11.90 -1.84 6.77
C PHE A 109 -12.80 -2.56 7.78
N ASP A 110 -12.32 -3.68 8.29
CA ASP A 110 -12.96 -4.38 9.40
C ASP A 110 -12.62 -3.73 10.76
N ALA A 111 -13.08 -4.36 11.84
CA ALA A 111 -12.90 -3.85 13.20
C ALA A 111 -11.42 -3.80 13.66
N ASP A 112 -10.55 -4.60 13.05
CA ASP A 112 -9.11 -4.60 13.31
C ASP A 112 -8.38 -3.58 12.40
N GLY A 113 -9.10 -2.95 11.48
CA GLY A 113 -8.57 -2.03 10.49
C GLY A 113 -7.97 -2.73 9.28
N ASP A 114 -8.27 -4.01 9.07
CA ASP A 114 -7.83 -4.78 7.90
C ASP A 114 -8.74 -4.52 6.70
N ILE A 115 -8.16 -4.48 5.50
CA ILE A 115 -8.90 -4.23 4.26
C ILE A 115 -9.93 -5.35 4.02
N ASP A 116 -11.17 -4.97 3.70
CA ASP A 116 -12.13 -5.92 3.15
C ASP A 116 -11.79 -6.27 1.70
N TYR A 117 -11.08 -7.39 1.49
CA TYR A 117 -10.74 -7.90 0.16
C TYR A 117 -11.94 -8.46 -0.62
N GLY A 118 -13.10 -8.64 0.02
CA GLY A 118 -14.35 -8.99 -0.64
C GLY A 118 -15.02 -7.81 -1.35
N MET A 119 -14.62 -6.58 -1.00
CA MET A 119 -15.11 -5.35 -1.59
C MET A 119 -14.80 -5.29 -3.09
N LYS A 120 -15.80 -4.90 -3.89
CA LYS A 120 -15.67 -4.71 -5.33
C LYS A 120 -15.91 -3.24 -5.65
N LEU A 121 -14.83 -2.51 -5.89
CA LEU A 121 -14.87 -1.13 -6.38
C LEU A 121 -14.56 -1.10 -7.87
N THR A 122 -15.28 -0.24 -8.56
CA THR A 122 -15.13 0.05 -9.99
C THR A 122 -14.74 1.52 -10.16
N GLN A 123 -14.36 1.90 -11.38
CA GLN A 123 -14.11 3.31 -11.71
C GLN A 123 -15.34 4.22 -11.46
N ALA A 124 -16.56 3.68 -11.52
CA ALA A 124 -17.79 4.46 -11.29
C ALA A 124 -17.94 4.81 -9.81
N ASP A 125 -17.56 3.90 -8.92
CA ASP A 125 -17.58 4.13 -7.47
C ASP A 125 -16.55 5.22 -7.10
N ILE A 126 -15.36 5.18 -7.70
CA ILE A 126 -14.35 6.24 -7.53
C ILE A 126 -14.87 7.59 -8.04
N ALA A 127 -15.53 7.61 -9.21
CA ALA A 127 -16.12 8.84 -9.74
C ALA A 127 -17.19 9.42 -8.81
N GLN A 128 -17.99 8.57 -8.17
CA GLN A 128 -19.00 9.00 -7.19
C GLN A 128 -18.34 9.57 -5.93
N ILE A 129 -17.30 8.92 -5.40
CA ILE A 129 -16.52 9.44 -4.25
C ILE A 129 -15.98 10.85 -4.54
N LEU A 130 -15.46 11.07 -5.75
CA LEU A 130 -14.89 12.35 -6.15
C LEU A 130 -15.93 13.45 -6.45
N GLN A 131 -17.22 13.09 -6.58
CA GLN A 131 -18.30 14.05 -6.86
C GLN A 131 -18.94 14.64 -5.60
N GLY A 132 -18.81 13.97 -4.43
CA GLY A 132 -19.39 14.39 -3.15
C GLY A 132 -20.88 14.10 -3.04
#